data_AF-A0A183M0S7-F1
#
_entry.id   AF-A0A183M0S7-F1
#
_cell.length_a   1.000
_cell.length_b   1.000
_cell.length_c   1.000
_cell.angle_alpha   90.00
_cell.angle_beta   90.00
_cell.angle_gamma   90.00
#
_symmetry.space_group_name_H-M   'P 1'
#
loop_
_entity.id
_entity.type
_entity.pdbx_description
1 polymer ?
#
loop_
_entity_poly.entity_id
_entity_poly.type
_entity_poly.pdbx_seq_one_letter_code
_entity_poly.pdbx_strand_id
1 'polypeptide(L)'
;MSTLGRKASVARYNRESLISDDLIQSINPEVYQRKYVFEVAWEVVNKGQSFVSITFLHFISNFIKMTSLNITFFLLVGGIYTVIRTKAASAVEELGDRYILFGPLNEVCMRTEVDVAEPTNEALKRTVKAMREHGTKVVFGRWLIEGYPNVVLFDIGSSAWRIDSWKKELWESCNIGIPVHDTECNDAVIFGALVAWFLKEVSELVLD
;
A
#
# COMPACT_ATOMS: atom_id res chain seq x y z
N MET A 1 13.80 -32.07 52.14
CA MET A 1 12.55 -31.70 51.46
C MET A 1 12.24 -30.25 51.76
N SER A 2 12.74 -29.34 50.92
CA SER A 2 12.49 -27.89 51.04
C SER A 2 11.31 -27.49 50.16
N THR A 3 10.31 -26.91 50.79
CA THR A 3 9.09 -26.35 50.19
C THR A 3 9.46 -25.09 49.41
N LEU A 4 9.55 -25.19 48.08
CA LEU A 4 9.69 -24.03 47.19
C LEU A 4 8.35 -23.30 47.07
N GLY A 5 8.17 -22.27 47.91
CA GLY A 5 7.17 -21.24 47.67
C GLY A 5 7.51 -20.46 46.41
N ARG A 6 6.63 -20.49 45.41
CA ARG A 6 6.73 -19.64 44.22
C ARG A 6 6.54 -18.19 44.65
N LYS A 7 7.61 -17.40 44.69
CA LYS A 7 7.52 -15.95 44.64
C LYS A 7 7.25 -15.55 43.18
N ALA A 8 6.07 -14.99 42.92
CA ALA A 8 5.77 -14.37 41.64
C ALA A 8 6.71 -13.17 41.45
N SER A 9 7.62 -13.25 40.47
CA SER A 9 8.41 -12.11 40.05
C SER A 9 7.52 -11.19 39.21
N VAL A 10 7.11 -10.08 39.82
CA VAL A 10 6.53 -8.92 39.13
C VAL A 10 7.63 -8.32 38.25
N ALA A 11 7.78 -8.87 37.05
CA ALA A 11 8.51 -8.23 35.97
C ALA A 11 7.53 -7.28 35.27
N ARG A 12 7.60 -5.99 35.62
CA ARG A 12 7.05 -4.95 34.74
C ARG A 12 7.81 -5.06 33.43
N TYR A 13 7.20 -5.65 32.42
CA TYR A 13 7.74 -5.66 31.07
C TYR A 13 7.58 -4.24 30.55
N ASN A 14 8.68 -3.48 30.58
CA ASN A 14 8.73 -2.13 30.07
C ASN A 14 8.46 -2.20 28.57
N ARG A 15 7.26 -1.78 28.14
CA ARG A 15 6.77 -1.94 26.77
C ARG A 15 7.38 -0.92 25.79
N GLU A 16 8.28 -0.06 26.26
CA GLU A 16 8.78 1.12 25.55
C GLU A 16 10.16 0.95 24.90
N SER A 17 10.77 -0.25 24.91
CA SER A 17 12.18 -0.38 24.46
C SER A 17 12.45 -1.43 23.39
N LEU A 18 11.43 -1.92 22.67
CA LEU A 18 11.63 -2.93 21.61
C LEU A 18 11.23 -2.48 20.20
N ILE A 19 10.81 -1.22 20.04
CA ILE A 19 10.94 -0.55 18.75
C ILE A 19 12.34 0.05 18.78
N SER A 20 13.33 -0.75 18.36
CA SER A 20 14.71 -0.26 18.27
C SER A 20 14.74 0.94 17.35
N ASP A 21 15.42 2.01 17.80
CA ASP A 21 15.64 3.26 17.08
C ASP A 21 16.11 3.04 15.63
N ASP A 22 16.65 1.87 15.30
CA ASP A 22 17.03 1.45 13.95
C ASP A 22 15.86 1.39 12.95
N LEU A 23 14.63 1.06 13.38
CA LEU A 23 13.44 1.09 12.51
C LEU A 23 13.00 2.54 12.25
N ILE A 24 13.16 3.41 13.25
CA ILE A 24 12.92 4.85 13.19
C ILE A 24 14.04 5.55 12.38
N GLN A 25 15.25 5.01 12.34
CA GLN A 25 16.36 5.54 11.53
C GLN A 25 16.35 5.05 10.07
N SER A 26 15.62 3.98 9.76
CA SER A 26 15.34 3.59 8.36
C SER A 26 14.39 4.56 7.64
N ILE A 27 13.76 5.44 8.41
CA ILE A 27 12.91 6.53 7.93
C ILE A 27 13.83 7.72 7.59
N ASN A 28 14.07 7.93 6.30
CA ASN A 28 14.80 9.11 5.84
C ASN A 28 13.95 10.38 6.15
N PRO A 29 14.43 11.32 7.00
CA PRO A 29 13.68 12.51 7.38
C PRO A 29 13.30 13.43 6.20
N GLU A 30 14.08 13.40 5.11
CA GLU A 30 13.82 14.19 3.90
C GLU A 30 12.59 13.69 3.12
N VAL A 31 12.26 12.40 3.22
CA VAL A 31 11.07 11.81 2.59
C VAL A 31 9.79 12.33 3.26
N TYR A 32 9.84 12.66 4.56
CA TYR A 32 8.73 13.19 5.34
C TYR A 32 8.53 14.70 5.21
N GLN A 33 9.45 15.42 4.55
CA GLN A 33 9.20 16.81 4.14
C GLN A 33 8.28 16.92 2.90
N ARG A 34 7.88 15.80 2.29
CA ARG A 34 6.99 15.80 1.13
C ARG A 34 5.53 16.03 1.50
N LYS A 35 4.79 16.68 0.59
CA LYS A 35 3.35 16.97 0.75
C LYS A 35 2.46 15.72 0.86
N TYR A 36 2.90 14.53 0.43
CA TYR A 36 2.13 13.30 0.47
C TYR A 36 3.02 12.06 0.63
N VAL A 37 2.51 11.05 1.34
CA VAL A 37 3.11 9.72 1.45
C VAL A 37 2.09 8.68 1.02
N PHE A 38 2.44 7.92 -0.02
CA PHE A 38 1.66 6.81 -0.54
C PHE A 38 2.35 5.50 -0.18
N GLU A 39 1.67 4.64 0.56
CA GLU A 39 2.17 3.29 0.88
C GLU A 39 1.29 2.26 0.18
N VAL A 40 1.91 1.34 -0.54
CA VAL A 40 1.20 0.46 -1.46
C VAL A 40 1.52 -0.97 -1.10
N ALA A 41 0.49 -1.79 -0.87
CA ALA A 41 0.68 -3.22 -0.65
C ALA A 41 -0.56 -4.02 -1.03
N TRP A 42 -0.34 -5.28 -1.39
CA TRP A 42 -1.40 -6.21 -1.75
C TRP A 42 -2.37 -6.49 -0.59
N GLU A 43 -1.85 -6.50 0.64
CA GLU A 43 -2.61 -6.83 1.85
C GLU A 43 -3.34 -5.61 2.47
N VAL A 44 -3.30 -4.42 1.83
CA VAL A 44 -4.11 -3.26 2.28
C VAL A 44 -5.59 -3.63 2.17
N VAL A 45 -6.29 -3.69 3.31
CA VAL A 45 -7.69 -4.13 3.40
C VAL A 45 -7.90 -5.55 2.83
N ASN A 46 -6.90 -6.43 2.87
CA ASN A 46 -7.00 -7.76 2.29
C ASN A 46 -6.23 -8.83 3.09
N LYS A 47 -6.77 -9.20 4.26
CA LYS A 47 -6.10 -10.16 5.17
C LYS A 47 -6.07 -11.58 4.60
N GLY A 48 -4.90 -12.21 4.60
CA GLY A 48 -4.75 -13.64 4.28
C GLY A 48 -4.67 -13.97 2.79
N GLN A 49 -4.62 -12.96 1.92
CA GLN A 49 -4.30 -13.09 0.51
C GLN A 49 -2.79 -12.85 0.34
N SER A 50 -1.98 -13.81 0.75
CA SER A 50 -0.53 -13.72 0.62
C SER A 50 -0.14 -13.86 -0.85
N PHE A 51 0.45 -12.85 -1.46
CA PHE A 51 1.11 -12.99 -2.75
C PHE A 51 2.41 -13.78 -2.54
N VAL A 52 2.55 -14.94 -3.18
CA VAL A 52 3.78 -15.74 -3.11
C VAL A 52 4.51 -15.66 -4.44
N SER A 53 4.96 -14.46 -4.80
CA SER A 53 5.86 -14.34 -5.95
C SER A 53 6.92 -13.27 -5.72
N ILE A 54 8.17 -13.74 -5.60
CA ILE A 54 9.40 -12.94 -5.64
C ILE A 54 9.45 -12.02 -6.88
N THR A 55 8.69 -12.35 -7.93
CA THR A 55 8.54 -11.53 -9.14
C THR A 55 7.83 -10.20 -8.88
N PHE A 56 6.90 -10.15 -7.92
CA PHE A 56 6.18 -8.91 -7.52
C PHE A 56 7.14 -7.87 -6.90
N LEU A 57 8.08 -8.33 -6.07
CA LEU A 57 9.09 -7.49 -5.42
C LEU A 57 10.04 -6.82 -6.43
N HIS A 58 10.52 -7.57 -7.43
CA HIS A 58 11.39 -7.01 -8.47
C HIS A 58 10.65 -6.10 -9.46
N PHE A 59 9.37 -6.40 -9.73
CA PHE A 59 8.52 -5.59 -10.59
C PHE A 59 8.27 -4.20 -9.98
N ILE A 60 7.85 -4.14 -8.72
CA ILE A 60 7.58 -2.87 -8.03
C ILE A 60 8.84 -2.01 -7.90
N SER A 61 9.98 -2.60 -7.52
CA SER A 61 11.25 -1.87 -7.40
C SER A 61 11.70 -1.20 -8.71
N ASN A 62 11.51 -1.86 -9.86
CA ASN A 62 11.89 -1.30 -11.16
C ASN A 62 10.84 -0.36 -11.74
N PHE A 63 9.56 -0.58 -11.45
CA PHE A 63 8.47 0.29 -11.90
C PHE A 63 8.50 1.66 -11.20
N ILE A 64 8.86 1.71 -9.91
CA ILE A 64 9.05 2.98 -9.15
C ILE A 64 10.21 3.81 -9.71
N LYS A 65 11.29 3.18 -10.20
CA LYS A 65 12.40 3.91 -10.83
C LYS A 65 11.95 4.69 -12.08
N MET A 66 10.85 4.29 -12.71
CA MET A 66 10.34 4.91 -13.93
C MET A 66 9.50 6.18 -13.68
N THR A 67 8.93 6.36 -12.49
CA THR A 67 7.99 7.47 -12.21
C THR A 67 8.61 8.67 -11.50
N SER A 68 9.91 8.68 -11.17
CA SER A 68 10.62 9.79 -10.49
C SER A 68 9.96 10.30 -9.19
N LEU A 69 8.99 9.56 -8.66
CA LEU A 69 8.29 9.82 -7.40
C LEU A 69 8.90 8.87 -6.38
N ASN A 70 9.45 9.39 -5.27
CA ASN A 70 10.04 8.47 -4.29
C ASN A 70 8.93 7.94 -3.39
N ILE A 71 8.41 6.80 -3.82
CA ILE A 71 7.42 5.99 -3.15
C ILE A 71 8.21 4.99 -2.30
N THR A 72 8.06 5.04 -0.98
CA THR A 72 8.69 4.08 -0.07
C THR A 72 7.80 2.85 0.05
N PHE A 73 8.29 1.71 -0.41
CA PHE A 73 7.61 0.42 -0.24
C PHE A 73 8.23 -0.37 0.92
N PHE A 74 7.41 -0.77 1.89
CA PHE A 74 7.76 -1.79 2.88
C PHE A 74 7.21 -3.13 2.40
N LEU A 75 8.10 -4.09 2.11
CA LEU A 75 7.73 -5.45 1.74
C LEU A 75 8.28 -6.42 2.77
N LEU A 76 7.39 -7.01 3.57
CA LEU A 76 7.73 -8.06 4.54
C LEU A 76 7.14 -9.40 4.05
N VAL A 77 7.91 -10.48 4.18
CA VAL A 77 7.44 -11.82 3.81
C VAL A 77 6.60 -12.35 4.98
N GLY A 78 5.28 -12.22 4.87
CA GLY A 78 4.29 -12.69 5.86
C GLY A 78 3.91 -11.64 6.90
N GLY A 79 2.60 -11.44 7.09
CA GLY A 79 2.07 -10.51 8.09
C GLY A 79 2.11 -9.03 7.67
N ILE A 80 2.17 -8.73 6.36
CA ILE A 80 2.15 -7.35 5.84
C ILE A 80 0.90 -6.63 6.34
N TYR A 81 -0.27 -7.28 6.31
CA TYR A 81 -1.51 -6.77 6.86
C TYR A 81 -1.33 -6.30 8.31
N THR A 82 -0.69 -7.13 9.15
CA THR A 82 -0.45 -6.82 10.57
C THR A 82 0.50 -5.65 10.70
N VAL A 83 1.59 -5.62 9.93
CA VAL A 83 2.59 -4.56 10.00
C VAL A 83 2.01 -3.22 9.61
N ILE A 84 1.32 -3.15 8.46
CA ILE A 84 0.66 -1.91 8.01
C ILE A 84 -0.36 -1.47 9.06
N ARG A 85 -1.17 -2.40 9.58
CA ARG A 85 -2.16 -2.10 10.61
C ARG A 85 -1.53 -1.52 11.88
N THR A 86 -0.39 -2.06 12.33
CA THR A 86 0.31 -1.55 13.53
C THR A 86 1.05 -0.24 13.28
N LYS A 87 1.52 0.01 12.05
CA LYS A 87 2.26 1.22 11.69
C LYS A 87 1.35 2.40 11.37
N ALA A 88 0.13 2.13 10.88
CA ALA A 88 -0.80 3.14 10.41
C ALA A 88 -1.09 4.23 11.44
N ALA A 89 -1.21 3.88 12.73
CA ALA A 89 -1.46 4.83 13.80
C ALA A 89 -0.35 5.90 13.89
N SER A 90 0.91 5.47 14.01
CA SER A 90 2.06 6.37 14.07
C SER A 90 2.24 7.17 12.78
N ALA A 91 2.03 6.55 11.61
CA ALA A 91 2.12 7.26 10.33
C ALA A 91 1.06 8.36 10.19
N VAL A 92 -0.17 8.12 10.65
CA VAL A 92 -1.23 9.15 10.64
C VAL A 92 -0.97 10.23 11.69
N GLU A 93 -0.39 9.90 12.84
CA GLU A 93 0.01 10.91 13.84
C GLU A 93 1.00 11.93 13.25
N GLU A 94 1.96 11.47 12.46
CA GLU A 94 2.96 12.32 11.82
C GLU A 94 2.45 13.06 10.57
N LEU A 95 1.66 12.38 9.73
CA LEU A 95 1.32 12.85 8.37
C LEU A 95 -0.14 13.27 8.20
N GLY A 96 -1.04 12.84 9.09
CA GLY A 96 -2.47 13.06 9.00
C GLY A 96 -3.04 12.55 7.68
N ASP A 97 -3.87 13.37 7.03
CA ASP A 97 -4.54 13.03 5.77
C ASP A 97 -3.61 12.90 4.55
N ARG A 98 -2.32 13.24 4.72
CA ARG A 98 -1.30 13.12 3.67
C ARG A 98 -0.76 11.69 3.55
N TYR A 99 -1.06 10.82 4.51
CA TYR A 99 -0.73 9.40 4.46
C TYR A 99 -1.90 8.60 3.87
N ILE A 100 -1.63 7.91 2.76
CA ILE A 100 -2.65 7.19 1.98
C ILE A 100 -2.13 5.80 1.64
N LEU A 101 -2.94 4.78 1.90
CA LEU A 101 -2.63 3.39 1.60
C LEU A 101 -3.31 2.93 0.32
N PHE A 102 -2.59 2.23 -0.55
CA PHE A 102 -3.10 1.66 -1.79
C PHE A 102 -3.15 0.14 -1.74
N GLY A 103 -4.26 -0.43 -2.19
CA GLY A 103 -4.46 -1.87 -2.26
C GLY A 103 -5.36 -2.30 -3.42
N PRO A 104 -5.38 -3.59 -3.74
CA PRO A 104 -6.37 -4.16 -4.64
C PRO A 104 -7.76 -4.14 -3.97
N LEU A 105 -8.81 -3.89 -4.75
CA LEU A 105 -10.17 -3.92 -4.26
C LEU A 105 -10.65 -5.36 -4.05
N ASN A 106 -10.82 -5.74 -2.79
CA ASN A 106 -11.61 -6.89 -2.39
C ASN A 106 -12.98 -6.40 -1.89
N GLU A 107 -14.06 -6.68 -2.63
CA GLU A 107 -15.40 -6.19 -2.26
C GLU A 107 -15.87 -6.67 -0.90
N VAL A 108 -15.52 -7.90 -0.51
CA VAL A 108 -15.96 -8.48 0.77
C VAL A 108 -15.29 -7.74 1.92
N CYS A 109 -13.96 -7.60 1.88
CA CYS A 109 -13.21 -6.90 2.92
C CYS A 109 -13.54 -5.41 2.95
N MET A 110 -13.68 -4.76 1.79
CA MET A 110 -14.03 -3.34 1.69
C MET A 110 -15.33 -3.03 2.44
N ARG A 111 -16.39 -3.84 2.27
CA ARG A 111 -17.69 -3.62 2.93
C ARG A 111 -17.63 -3.69 4.45
N THR A 112 -16.68 -4.44 5.01
CA THR A 112 -16.58 -4.68 6.45
C THR A 112 -15.48 -3.86 7.12
N GLU A 113 -14.45 -3.47 6.38
CA GLU A 113 -13.26 -2.82 6.92
C GLU A 113 -13.09 -1.38 6.45
N VAL A 114 -13.84 -0.89 5.47
CA VAL A 114 -13.66 0.46 4.93
C VAL A 114 -14.91 1.29 5.11
N ASP A 115 -14.72 2.47 5.68
CA ASP A 115 -15.70 3.55 5.63
C ASP A 115 -15.54 4.29 4.30
N VAL A 116 -16.40 3.96 3.33
CA VAL A 116 -16.32 4.47 1.97
C VAL A 116 -16.75 5.93 1.94
N ALA A 117 -15.89 6.78 1.40
CA ALA A 117 -16.11 8.21 1.32
C ALA A 117 -15.50 8.78 0.03
N GLU A 118 -15.75 10.06 -0.24
CA GLU A 118 -15.03 10.79 -1.29
C GLU A 118 -13.84 11.54 -0.67
N PRO A 119 -12.71 11.68 -1.38
CA PRO A 119 -11.56 12.40 -0.88
C PRO A 119 -11.88 13.88 -0.67
N THR A 120 -11.37 14.44 0.42
CA THR A 120 -11.50 15.87 0.76
C THR A 120 -10.58 16.74 -0.11
N ASN A 121 -9.44 16.19 -0.52
CA ASN A 121 -8.48 16.89 -1.38
C ASN A 121 -8.94 16.88 -2.85
N GLU A 122 -8.94 18.06 -3.47
CA GLU A 122 -9.41 18.23 -4.85
C GLU A 122 -8.54 17.50 -5.88
N ALA A 123 -7.23 17.39 -5.68
CA ALA A 123 -6.36 16.64 -6.60
C ALA A 123 -6.67 15.14 -6.56
N LEU A 124 -6.84 14.56 -5.37
CA LEU A 124 -7.27 13.16 -5.20
C LEU A 124 -8.66 12.93 -5.81
N LYS A 125 -9.60 13.86 -5.58
CA LYS A 125 -10.97 13.78 -6.10
C LYS A 125 -11.00 13.78 -7.62
N ARG A 126 -10.25 14.68 -8.25
CA ARG A 126 -10.10 14.72 -9.72
C ARG A 126 -9.45 13.45 -10.25
N THR A 127 -8.42 12.95 -9.59
CA THR A 127 -7.73 11.72 -10.00
C THR A 127 -8.64 10.50 -9.93
N VAL A 128 -9.34 10.30 -8.80
CA VAL A 128 -10.30 9.21 -8.62
C VAL A 128 -11.42 9.31 -9.66
N LYS A 129 -11.91 10.52 -9.91
CA LYS A 129 -12.95 10.77 -10.92
C LYS A 129 -12.44 10.43 -12.34
N ALA A 130 -11.27 10.91 -12.73
CA ALA A 130 -10.69 10.65 -14.05
C ALA A 130 -10.52 9.14 -14.30
N MET A 131 -9.97 8.41 -13.34
CA MET A 131 -9.83 6.95 -13.46
C MET A 131 -11.17 6.23 -13.60
N ARG A 132 -12.20 6.67 -12.85
CA ARG A 132 -13.57 6.13 -12.97
C ARG A 132 -14.19 6.44 -14.32
N GLU A 133 -13.98 7.63 -14.88
CA GLU A 133 -14.45 8.03 -16.21
C GLU A 133 -13.81 7.18 -17.32
N HIS A 134 -12.59 6.71 -17.12
CA HIS A 134 -11.90 5.77 -18.02
C HIS A 134 -12.25 4.29 -17.78
N GLY A 135 -13.28 4.00 -16.97
CA GLY A 135 -13.80 2.65 -16.77
C GLY A 135 -13.06 1.82 -15.71
N THR A 136 -12.11 2.41 -14.96
CA THR A 136 -11.46 1.75 -13.83
C THR A 136 -12.25 2.01 -12.55
N LYS A 137 -12.70 0.95 -11.88
CA LYS A 137 -13.36 1.10 -10.58
C LYS A 137 -12.32 1.34 -9.49
N VAL A 138 -12.39 2.54 -8.89
CA VAL A 138 -11.53 2.97 -7.79
C VAL A 138 -12.39 3.37 -6.60
N VAL A 139 -12.09 2.85 -5.41
CA VAL A 139 -12.79 3.17 -4.16
C VAL A 139 -11.87 3.97 -3.26
N PHE A 140 -12.32 5.13 -2.81
CA PHE A 140 -11.67 5.89 -1.75
C PHE A 140 -12.42 5.66 -0.44
N GLY A 141 -11.70 5.72 0.69
CA GLY A 141 -12.32 5.65 2.00
C GLY A 141 -11.31 5.71 3.13
N ARG A 142 -11.75 5.31 4.31
CA ARG A 142 -10.91 5.22 5.51
C ARG A 142 -10.91 3.79 6.02
N TRP A 143 -9.72 3.26 6.30
CA TRP A 143 -9.63 1.91 6.88
C TRP A 143 -10.01 1.95 8.35
N LEU A 144 -10.96 1.09 8.74
CA LEU A 144 -11.47 0.92 10.10
C LEU A 144 -10.45 0.18 11.00
N ILE A 145 -9.29 0.81 11.16
CA ILE A 145 -8.19 0.38 12.01
C ILE A 145 -7.72 1.55 12.89
N GLU A 146 -6.82 1.26 13.82
CA GLU A 146 -6.17 2.29 14.62
C GLU A 146 -5.43 3.29 13.72
N GLY A 147 -5.63 4.59 13.97
CA GLY A 147 -5.14 5.68 13.13
C GLY A 147 -6.11 6.15 12.04
N TYR A 148 -7.13 5.35 11.66
CA TYR A 148 -8.14 5.72 10.65
C TYR A 148 -7.52 6.33 9.35
N PRO A 149 -6.57 5.62 8.70
CA PRO A 149 -5.84 6.14 7.55
C PRO A 149 -6.71 6.21 6.30
N ASN A 150 -6.35 7.12 5.37
CA ASN A 150 -6.93 7.16 4.03
C ASN A 150 -6.52 5.92 3.23
N VAL A 151 -7.45 5.37 2.45
CA VAL A 151 -7.19 4.25 1.54
C VAL A 151 -7.74 4.48 0.14
N VAL A 152 -7.03 3.98 -0.87
CA VAL A 152 -7.48 3.85 -2.25
C VAL A 152 -7.39 2.40 -2.66
N LEU A 153 -8.53 1.83 -3.07
CA LEU A 153 -8.64 0.44 -3.51
C LEU A 153 -8.95 0.37 -5.00
N PHE A 154 -8.12 -0.37 -5.73
CA PHE A 154 -8.18 -0.48 -7.19
C PHE A 154 -8.79 -1.82 -7.63
N ASP A 155 -9.88 -1.78 -8.40
CA ASP A 155 -10.44 -2.98 -9.01
C ASP A 155 -9.60 -3.44 -10.20
N ILE A 156 -8.80 -4.47 -9.98
CA ILE A 156 -7.96 -5.11 -11.01
C ILE A 156 -8.82 -5.65 -12.16
N GLY A 157 -9.96 -6.27 -11.84
CA GLY A 157 -10.84 -6.89 -12.83
C GLY A 157 -11.39 -5.87 -13.82
N SER A 158 -11.71 -4.66 -13.36
CA SER A 158 -12.20 -3.57 -14.22
C SER A 158 -11.20 -3.14 -15.30
N SER A 159 -9.91 -3.41 -15.10
CA SER A 159 -8.83 -2.94 -15.98
C SER A 159 -8.07 -4.08 -16.67
N ALA A 160 -8.51 -5.33 -16.51
CA ALA A 160 -7.88 -6.50 -17.11
C ALA A 160 -7.81 -6.44 -18.65
N TRP A 161 -8.72 -5.72 -19.30
CA TRP A 161 -8.73 -5.54 -20.75
C TRP A 161 -7.50 -4.80 -21.30
N ARG A 162 -6.74 -4.08 -20.46
CA ARG A 162 -5.52 -3.35 -20.84
C ARG A 162 -4.24 -4.15 -20.66
N ILE A 163 -4.31 -5.37 -20.12
CA ILE A 163 -3.13 -6.12 -19.65
C ILE A 163 -2.05 -6.32 -20.73
N ASP A 164 -2.44 -6.61 -21.97
CA ASP A 164 -1.48 -6.85 -23.05
C ASP A 164 -0.63 -5.60 -23.35
N SER A 165 -1.24 -4.42 -23.25
CA SER A 165 -0.54 -3.14 -23.43
C SER A 165 0.48 -2.91 -22.30
N TRP A 166 0.09 -3.17 -21.06
CA TRP A 166 0.98 -3.00 -19.89
C TRP A 166 2.09 -4.04 -19.83
N LYS A 167 1.83 -5.29 -20.27
CA LYS A 167 2.87 -6.30 -20.45
C LYS A 167 3.90 -5.88 -21.49
N LYS A 168 3.44 -5.29 -22.59
CA LYS A 168 4.32 -4.76 -23.62
C LYS A 168 5.18 -3.61 -23.08
N GLU A 169 4.57 -2.63 -22.42
CA GLU A 169 5.29 -1.51 -21.78
C GLU A 169 6.33 -2.01 -20.76
N LEU A 170 5.98 -3.00 -19.95
CA LEU A 170 6.89 -3.64 -19.00
C LEU A 170 8.09 -4.29 -19.70
N TRP A 171 7.85 -5.02 -20.79
CA TRP A 171 8.91 -5.65 -21.57
C TRP A 171 9.83 -4.59 -22.19
N GLU A 172 9.27 -3.55 -22.80
CA GLU A 172 10.03 -2.47 -23.43
C GLU A 172 10.87 -1.67 -22.42
N SER A 173 10.37 -1.51 -21.20
CA SER A 173 11.01 -0.68 -20.16
C SER A 173 12.02 -1.45 -19.30
N CYS A 174 11.74 -2.72 -18.99
CA CYS A 174 12.50 -3.50 -18.00
C CYS A 174 12.98 -4.85 -18.53
N ASN A 175 12.60 -5.25 -19.74
CA ASN A 175 12.90 -6.57 -20.31
C ASN A 175 12.40 -7.74 -19.43
N ILE A 176 11.25 -7.54 -18.78
CA ILE A 176 10.59 -8.54 -17.92
C ILE A 176 9.40 -9.13 -18.66
N GLY A 177 9.46 -10.42 -18.96
CA GLY A 177 8.36 -11.17 -19.60
C GLY A 177 7.48 -11.83 -18.55
N ILE A 178 6.15 -11.73 -18.72
CA ILE A 178 5.16 -12.36 -17.84
C ILE A 178 4.44 -13.48 -18.59
N PRO A 179 4.50 -14.74 -18.11
CA PRO A 179 3.75 -15.84 -18.70
C PRO A 179 2.25 -15.55 -18.75
N VAL A 180 1.58 -15.92 -19.84
CA VAL A 180 0.14 -15.63 -20.03
C VAL A 180 -0.73 -16.31 -18.95
N HIS A 181 -0.37 -17.52 -18.55
CA HIS A 181 -1.15 -18.35 -17.61
C HIS A 181 -0.88 -18.03 -16.13
N ASP A 182 0.02 -17.11 -15.83
CA ASP A 182 0.32 -16.71 -14.45
C ASP A 182 -0.63 -15.58 -14.03
N THR A 183 -1.77 -15.96 -13.46
CA THR A 183 -2.81 -15.02 -13.03
C THR A 183 -2.32 -14.08 -11.95
N GLU A 184 -1.46 -14.55 -11.04
CA GLU A 184 -0.89 -13.69 -10.00
C GLU A 184 0.00 -12.63 -10.65
N CYS A 185 0.97 -13.01 -11.47
CA CYS A 185 1.80 -12.02 -12.15
C CYS A 185 0.99 -11.06 -13.05
N ASN A 186 -0.09 -11.53 -13.65
CA ASN A 186 -1.00 -10.69 -14.42
C ASN A 186 -1.69 -9.62 -13.55
N ASP A 187 -2.26 -10.04 -12.42
CA ASP A 187 -2.95 -9.15 -11.49
C ASP A 187 -1.98 -8.13 -10.87
N ALA A 188 -0.75 -8.56 -10.58
CA ALA A 188 0.34 -7.70 -10.14
C ALA A 188 0.67 -6.59 -11.15
N VAL A 189 0.77 -6.93 -12.44
CA VAL A 189 1.05 -5.96 -13.51
C VAL A 189 -0.08 -4.93 -13.60
N ILE A 190 -1.33 -5.39 -13.60
CA ILE A 190 -2.49 -4.51 -13.64
C ILE A 190 -2.50 -3.58 -12.42
N PHE A 191 -2.34 -4.13 -11.22
CA PHE A 191 -2.32 -3.35 -9.99
C PHE A 191 -1.20 -2.29 -10.01
N GLY A 192 0.01 -2.68 -10.39
CA GLY A 192 1.12 -1.73 -10.53
C GLY A 192 0.83 -0.63 -11.54
N ALA A 193 0.31 -0.99 -12.72
CA ALA A 193 -0.05 -0.02 -13.75
C ALA A 193 -1.10 0.99 -13.28
N LEU A 194 -2.12 0.54 -12.55
CA LEU A 194 -3.12 1.40 -11.95
C LEU A 194 -2.53 2.35 -10.90
N VAL A 195 -1.61 1.85 -10.07
CA VAL A 195 -0.90 2.66 -9.09
C VAL A 195 -0.06 3.75 -9.75
N ALA A 196 0.74 3.44 -10.78
CA ALA A 196 1.50 4.50 -11.47
C ALA A 196 0.59 5.51 -12.16
N TRP A 197 -0.49 5.05 -12.78
CA TRP A 197 -1.42 5.98 -13.41
C TRP A 197 -2.03 6.93 -12.38
N PHE A 198 -2.48 6.42 -11.24
CA PHE A 198 -2.98 7.25 -10.14
C PHE A 198 -1.93 8.27 -9.69
N LEU A 199 -0.69 7.82 -9.47
CA LEU A 199 0.38 8.69 -9.00
C LEU A 199 0.77 9.75 -10.03
N LYS A 200 0.77 9.41 -11.32
CA LYS A 200 1.00 10.36 -12.41
C LYS A 200 -0.06 11.46 -12.40
N GLU A 201 -1.33 11.09 -12.40
CA GLU A 201 -2.47 12.04 -12.36
C GLU A 201 -2.42 12.95 -11.14
N VAL A 202 -2.17 12.39 -9.93
CA VAL A 202 -2.04 13.21 -8.73
C VAL A 202 -0.82 14.14 -8.81
N SER A 203 0.30 13.67 -9.35
CA SER A 203 1.52 14.49 -9.44
C SER A 203 1.34 15.69 -10.36
N GLU A 204 0.63 15.52 -11.47
CA GLU A 204 0.32 16.61 -12.40
C GLU A 204 -0.56 17.66 -11.72
N LEU A 205 -1.53 17.24 -10.90
CA LEU A 205 -2.47 18.13 -10.21
C LEU A 205 -1.90 18.80 -8.94
N VAL A 206 -0.80 18.31 -8.38
CA VAL A 206 -0.14 18.86 -7.17
C VAL A 206 1.00 19.81 -7.52
N LEU A 207 1.49 19.76 -8.77
CA LEU A 207 2.54 20.63 -9.30
C LEU A 207 2.01 21.90 -10.00
N ASP A 208 0.69 22.01 -10.18
CA ASP A 208 -0.02 23.26 -10.54
C ASP A 208 -0.45 24.05 -9.29
#